data_AF-A0A0Q6KTU6-F1
#
_entry.id   AF-A0A0Q6KTU6-F1
#
_cell.length_a   1.000
_cell.length_b   1.000
_cell.length_c   1.000
_cell.angle_alpha   90.00
_cell.angle_beta   90.00
_cell.angle_gamma   90.00
#
_symmetry.space_group_name_H-M   'P 1'
#
loop_
_entity.id
_entity.type
_entity.pdbx_description
1 polymer ?
#
loop_
_entity_poly.entity_id
_entity_poly.type
_entity_poly.pdbx_seq_one_letter_code
_entity_poly.pdbx_strand_id
1 'polypeptide(L)'
;MGDTHARLFASIKSYLQHFAMRGRRPKPTALKELEGNPGKRRLNRGEPKPNGDLYAAPEWMSATQRDGWAYAITHAPHGLLKQLDRSVLAIWVVAEDMHREAAEKIAQYGLLTKSPNAGLPLQSPYLAILNKQAQLMLKAGSELGFSPSSRTRVQIDGGPSWIRDGGMDPDGLLAGPWNYGGPREPDEFFGD
;
A
#
# COMPACT_ATOMS: atom_id res chain seq x y z
N MET A 1 -38.88 7.04 24.70
CA MET A 1 -37.88 6.75 23.63
C MET A 1 -36.56 7.51 23.83
N GLY A 2 -36.04 7.66 25.05
CA GLY A 2 -34.80 8.43 25.31
C GLY A 2 -33.62 7.62 25.87
N ASP A 3 -33.86 6.39 26.33
CA ASP A 3 -32.92 5.69 27.23
C ASP A 3 -32.10 4.57 26.53
N THR A 4 -32.52 4.17 25.32
CA THR A 4 -31.84 3.09 24.56
C THR A 4 -30.60 3.59 23.81
N HIS A 5 -30.62 4.84 23.33
CA HIS A 5 -29.47 5.43 22.63
C HIS A 5 -28.32 5.78 23.60
N ALA A 6 -28.62 6.29 24.79
CA ALA A 6 -27.60 6.63 25.79
C ALA A 6 -26.79 5.41 26.24
N ARG A 7 -27.44 4.24 26.38
CA ARG A 7 -26.79 2.98 26.76
C ARG A 7 -25.90 2.42 25.66
N LEU A 8 -26.27 2.59 24.39
CA LEU A 8 -25.44 2.17 23.25
C LEU A 8 -24.15 3.00 23.16
N PHE A 9 -24.25 4.32 23.32
CA PHE A 9 -23.09 5.21 23.30
C PHE A 9 -22.15 5.02 24.51
N ALA A 10 -22.71 4.74 25.70
CA ALA A 10 -21.91 4.41 26.88
C ALA A 10 -21.17 3.06 26.72
N SER A 11 -21.80 2.07 26.10
CA SER A 11 -21.19 0.78 25.79
C SER A 11 -20.04 0.90 24.78
N ILE A 12 -20.19 1.75 23.75
CA ILE A 12 -19.15 1.99 22.74
C ILE A 12 -17.96 2.75 23.36
N LYS A 13 -18.20 3.76 24.21
CA LYS A 13 -17.11 4.47 24.92
C LYS A 13 -16.32 3.54 25.84
N SER A 14 -17.00 2.66 26.59
CA SER A 14 -16.37 1.64 27.44
C SER A 14 -15.54 0.64 26.61
N TYR A 15 -16.03 0.23 25.44
CA TYR A 15 -15.31 -0.66 24.53
C TYR A 15 -14.03 -0.02 23.96
N LEU A 16 -14.09 1.26 23.58
CA LEU A 16 -12.94 1.99 23.04
C LEU A 16 -11.87 2.32 24.11
N GLN A 17 -12.25 2.37 25.39
CA GLN A 17 -11.30 2.56 26.50
C GLN A 17 -10.49 1.30 26.85
N HIS A 18 -10.96 0.11 26.46
CA HIS A 18 -10.29 -1.16 26.75
C HIS A 18 -9.19 -1.58 25.74
N PHE A 19 -9.10 -0.96 24.55
CA PHE A 19 -8.15 -1.35 23.49
C PHE A 19 -6.93 -0.43 23.34
N ALA A 20 -6.72 0.50 24.27
CA ALA A 20 -5.47 1.26 24.33
C ALA A 20 -4.33 0.39 24.89
N MET A 21 -3.77 -0.48 24.04
CA MET A 21 -2.58 -1.26 24.38
C MET A 21 -1.38 -0.32 24.59
N ARG A 22 -1.00 -0.07 25.85
CA ARG A 22 0.20 0.69 26.22
C ARG A 22 1.43 -0.19 25.98
N GLY A 23 2.13 0.02 24.85
CA GLY A 23 3.39 -0.66 24.52
C GLY A 23 3.57 -0.95 23.02
N ARG A 24 4.74 -1.49 22.64
CA ARG A 24 5.03 -1.94 21.27
C ARG A 24 3.94 -2.93 20.82
N ARG A 25 3.45 -2.79 19.57
CA ARG A 25 2.44 -3.69 18.99
C ARG A 25 2.83 -5.16 19.28
N PRO A 26 1.89 -5.99 19.78
CA PRO A 26 2.19 -7.36 20.14
C PRO A 26 2.69 -8.12 18.90
N LYS A 27 3.72 -8.96 19.07
CA LYS A 27 4.17 -9.85 18.00
C LYS A 27 3.01 -10.77 17.58
N PRO A 28 2.75 -10.94 16.27
CA PRO A 28 1.84 -11.95 15.74
C PRO A 28 2.09 -13.32 16.34
N THR A 29 1.04 -14.13 16.44
CA THR A 29 1.09 -15.46 17.07
C THR A 29 2.03 -16.39 16.31
N ALA A 30 2.03 -16.31 14.96
CA ALA A 30 2.95 -17.07 14.11
C ALA A 30 4.43 -16.82 14.46
N LEU A 31 4.81 -15.56 14.76
CA LEU A 31 6.19 -15.25 15.18
C LEU A 31 6.52 -15.82 16.56
N LYS A 32 5.55 -15.81 17.48
CA LYS A 32 5.76 -16.40 18.81
C LYS A 32 5.86 -17.92 18.76
N GLU A 33 5.18 -18.57 17.82
CA GLU A 33 5.28 -20.02 17.62
C GLU A 33 6.66 -20.42 17.11
N LEU A 34 7.17 -19.74 16.08
CA LEU A 34 8.49 -19.99 15.51
C LEU A 34 9.63 -19.69 16.50
N GLU A 35 9.49 -18.65 17.33
CA GLU A 35 10.47 -18.32 18.38
C GLU A 35 10.40 -19.29 19.59
N GLY A 36 9.58 -20.34 19.54
CA GLY A 36 9.42 -21.31 20.64
C GLY A 36 8.69 -20.74 21.85
N ASN A 37 7.89 -19.71 21.64
CA ASN A 37 7.16 -18.95 22.66
C ASN A 37 8.07 -18.50 23.82
N PRO A 38 9.01 -17.56 23.59
CA PRO A 38 10.02 -17.17 24.59
C PRO A 38 9.39 -16.68 25.90
N GLY A 39 8.23 -16.03 25.80
CA GLY A 39 7.48 -15.53 26.95
C GLY A 39 6.66 -16.60 27.70
N LYS A 40 6.59 -17.84 27.19
CA LYS A 40 5.81 -18.98 27.71
C LYS A 40 4.32 -18.69 28.00
N ARG A 41 3.79 -17.55 27.53
CA ARG A 41 2.38 -17.16 27.70
C ARG A 41 1.53 -17.93 26.70
N ARG A 42 0.26 -18.19 27.05
CA ARG A 42 -0.68 -18.83 26.13
C ARG A 42 -0.82 -18.00 24.86
N LEU A 43 -0.58 -18.65 23.72
CA LEU A 43 -0.67 -18.04 22.40
C LEU A 43 -2.11 -17.75 22.01
N ASN A 44 -2.35 -16.66 21.27
CA ASN A 44 -3.68 -16.31 20.81
C ASN A 44 -4.04 -17.18 19.60
N ARG A 45 -4.69 -18.32 19.85
CA ARG A 45 -5.17 -19.22 18.78
C ARG A 45 -6.34 -18.65 17.97
N GLY A 46 -6.94 -17.56 18.43
CA GLY A 46 -8.04 -16.86 17.76
C GLY A 46 -7.58 -15.66 16.92
N GLU A 47 -6.30 -15.57 16.57
CA GLU A 47 -5.84 -14.53 15.65
C GLU A 47 -6.51 -14.72 14.28
N PRO A 48 -7.27 -13.73 13.77
CA PRO A 48 -7.91 -13.85 12.47
C PRO A 48 -6.86 -13.99 11.38
N LYS A 49 -6.96 -15.06 10.59
CA LYS A 49 -6.14 -15.25 9.39
C LYS A 49 -6.94 -14.71 8.19
N PRO A 50 -6.49 -13.64 7.53
CA PRO A 50 -7.17 -13.15 6.34
C PRO A 50 -7.18 -14.25 5.27
N ASN A 51 -8.36 -14.56 4.74
CA ASN A 51 -8.53 -15.58 3.71
C ASN A 51 -8.45 -14.94 2.31
N GLY A 52 -7.92 -15.71 1.36
CA GLY A 52 -7.83 -15.34 -0.06
C GLY A 52 -6.73 -14.34 -0.35
N ASP A 53 -6.04 -14.54 -1.48
CA ASP A 53 -5.05 -13.56 -1.93
C ASP A 53 -5.75 -12.38 -2.62
N LEU A 54 -5.04 -11.26 -2.65
CA LEU A 54 -5.48 -10.07 -3.35
C LEU A 54 -5.17 -10.23 -4.85
N TYR A 55 -6.15 -9.94 -5.70
CA TYR A 55 -5.99 -10.11 -7.16
C TYR A 55 -6.40 -8.85 -7.94
N ALA A 56 -7.70 -8.53 -7.97
CA ALA A 56 -8.21 -7.46 -8.84
C ALA A 56 -7.95 -6.04 -8.32
N ALA A 57 -7.45 -5.17 -9.21
CA ALA A 57 -7.37 -3.74 -8.96
C ALA A 57 -8.77 -3.11 -8.86
N PRO A 58 -8.97 -2.06 -8.05
CA PRO A 58 -10.21 -1.28 -8.06
C PRO A 58 -10.52 -0.69 -9.44
N GLU A 59 -11.78 -0.75 -9.85
CA GLU A 59 -12.26 -0.26 -11.15
C GLU A 59 -11.97 1.23 -11.39
N TRP A 60 -12.03 2.04 -10.33
CA TRP A 60 -11.81 3.48 -10.36
C TRP A 60 -10.36 3.90 -10.60
N MET A 61 -9.40 2.97 -10.56
CA MET A 61 -7.99 3.30 -10.78
C MET A 61 -7.72 3.74 -12.23
N SER A 62 -6.79 4.67 -12.41
CA SER A 62 -6.27 5.02 -13.74
C SER A 62 -5.49 3.84 -14.36
N ALA A 63 -5.14 3.95 -15.64
CA ALA A 63 -4.28 2.95 -16.29
C ALA A 63 -2.91 2.82 -15.59
N THR A 64 -2.25 3.95 -15.30
CA THR A 64 -0.94 3.98 -14.62
C THR A 64 -0.99 3.42 -13.20
N GLN A 65 -2.11 3.61 -12.49
CA GLN A 65 -2.33 3.03 -11.18
C GLN A 65 -2.58 1.52 -11.25
N ARG A 66 -3.31 1.04 -12.27
CA ARG A 66 -3.47 -0.40 -12.51
C ARG A 66 -2.13 -1.07 -12.80
N ASP A 67 -1.22 -0.41 -13.49
CA ASP A 67 0.14 -0.92 -13.70
C ASP A 67 0.91 -1.04 -12.38
N GLY A 68 0.86 0.00 -11.53
CA GLY A 68 1.47 -0.02 -10.20
C GLY A 68 0.87 -1.10 -9.29
N TRP A 69 -0.44 -1.34 -9.38
CA TRP A 69 -1.13 -2.43 -8.70
C TRP A 69 -0.63 -3.79 -9.19
N ALA A 70 -0.61 -4.01 -10.49
CA ALA A 70 -0.15 -5.26 -11.11
C ALA A 70 1.31 -5.54 -10.75
N TYR A 71 2.17 -4.52 -10.75
CA TYR A 71 3.57 -4.63 -10.32
C TYR A 71 3.67 -5.14 -8.88
N ALA A 72 2.91 -4.55 -7.94
CA ALA A 72 2.94 -4.95 -6.54
C ALA A 72 2.43 -6.39 -6.33
N ILE A 73 1.35 -6.78 -7.00
CA ILE A 73 0.78 -8.13 -6.92
C ILE A 73 1.76 -9.17 -7.48
N THR A 74 2.40 -8.86 -8.61
CA THR A 74 3.33 -9.77 -9.30
C THR A 74 4.61 -10.03 -8.50
N HIS A 75 5.14 -8.99 -7.83
CA HIS A 75 6.43 -9.06 -7.16
C HIS A 75 6.35 -9.27 -5.65
N ALA A 76 5.15 -9.14 -5.07
CA ALA A 76 4.94 -9.52 -3.68
C ALA A 76 5.15 -11.03 -3.54
N PRO A 77 5.87 -11.48 -2.50
CA PRO A 77 5.92 -12.90 -2.19
C PRO A 77 4.52 -13.47 -2.00
N HIS A 78 4.32 -14.73 -2.42
CA HIS A 78 3.04 -15.41 -2.31
C HIS A 78 2.50 -15.34 -0.87
N GLY A 79 1.18 -15.17 -0.74
CA GLY A 79 0.53 -15.09 0.57
C GLY A 79 0.88 -13.87 1.42
N LEU A 80 1.69 -12.93 0.93
CA LEU A 80 1.94 -11.65 1.62
C LEU A 80 0.70 -10.75 1.57
N LEU A 81 0.11 -10.60 0.37
CA LEU A 81 -1.03 -9.72 0.14
C LEU A 81 -2.33 -10.52 0.19
N LYS A 82 -3.20 -10.16 1.13
CA LYS A 82 -4.52 -10.76 1.31
C LYS A 82 -5.62 -9.78 0.91
N GLN A 83 -6.83 -10.28 0.69
CA GLN A 83 -7.96 -9.44 0.27
C GLN A 83 -8.19 -8.22 1.17
N LEU A 84 -7.92 -8.36 2.47
CA LEU A 84 -8.06 -7.27 3.45
C LEU A 84 -7.07 -6.12 3.22
N ASP A 85 -5.93 -6.38 2.58
CA ASP A 85 -4.88 -5.39 2.31
C ASP A 85 -5.24 -4.46 1.14
N ARG A 86 -6.37 -4.70 0.46
CA ARG A 86 -6.82 -3.96 -0.74
C ARG A 86 -6.74 -2.45 -0.55
N SER A 87 -7.24 -1.93 0.57
CA SER A 87 -7.28 -0.48 0.83
C SER A 87 -5.88 0.10 1.06
N VAL A 88 -5.01 -0.64 1.73
CA VAL A 88 -3.64 -0.21 2.01
C VAL A 88 -2.80 -0.26 0.73
N LEU A 89 -2.98 -1.30 -0.10
CA LEU A 89 -2.34 -1.36 -1.42
C LEU A 89 -2.83 -0.23 -2.33
N ALA A 90 -4.13 0.09 -2.31
CA ALA A 90 -4.65 1.21 -3.09
C ALA A 90 -4.00 2.54 -2.70
N ILE A 91 -3.81 2.79 -1.40
CA ILE A 91 -3.09 3.98 -0.92
C ILE A 91 -1.64 3.98 -1.42
N TRP A 92 -0.96 2.84 -1.35
CA TRP A 92 0.42 2.72 -1.81
C TRP A 92 0.55 3.02 -3.31
N VAL A 93 -0.33 2.44 -4.13
CA VAL A 93 -0.36 2.62 -5.59
C VAL A 93 -0.65 4.05 -5.98
N VAL A 94 -1.66 4.69 -5.38
CA VAL A 94 -1.98 6.10 -5.67
C VAL A 94 -0.82 7.01 -5.26
N ALA A 95 -0.18 6.73 -4.13
CA ALA A 95 0.97 7.51 -3.69
C ALA A 95 2.18 7.31 -4.61
N GLU A 96 2.43 6.10 -5.13
CA GLU A 96 3.49 5.82 -6.11
C GLU A 96 3.27 6.58 -7.41
N ASP A 97 2.06 6.52 -7.96
CA ASP A 97 1.68 7.19 -9.21
C ASP A 97 1.85 8.72 -9.10
N MET A 98 1.30 9.32 -8.04
CA MET A 98 1.45 10.77 -7.79
C MET A 98 2.89 11.18 -7.48
N HIS A 99 3.67 10.32 -6.83
CA HIS A 99 5.09 10.57 -6.56
C HIS A 99 5.88 10.60 -7.87
N ARG A 100 5.65 9.62 -8.75
CA ARG A 100 6.28 9.55 -10.09
C ARG A 100 5.96 10.79 -10.90
N GLU A 101 4.67 11.16 -11.00
CA GLU A 101 4.25 12.36 -11.73
C GLU A 101 4.92 13.63 -11.16
N ALA A 102 4.93 13.81 -9.83
CA ALA A 102 5.58 14.96 -9.21
C ALA A 102 7.10 14.99 -9.48
N ALA A 103 7.77 13.83 -9.50
CA ALA A 103 9.20 13.73 -9.81
C ALA A 103 9.49 14.14 -11.25
N GLU A 104 8.68 13.67 -12.21
CA GLU A 104 8.77 14.04 -13.62
C GLU A 104 8.57 15.54 -13.82
N LYS A 105 7.58 16.14 -13.15
CA LYS A 105 7.30 17.58 -13.21
C LYS A 105 8.43 18.41 -12.60
N ILE A 106 9.06 17.95 -11.52
CA ILE A 106 10.25 18.61 -10.96
C ILE A 106 11.44 18.51 -11.92
N ALA A 107 11.64 17.37 -12.58
CA ALA A 107 12.68 17.22 -13.59
C ALA A 107 12.45 18.14 -14.80
N GLN A 108 11.19 18.31 -15.20
CA GLN A 108 10.80 19.16 -16.33
C GLN A 108 10.91 20.66 -16.02
N TYR A 109 10.41 21.11 -14.86
CA TYR A 109 10.27 22.54 -14.55
C TYR A 109 11.31 23.07 -13.56
N GLY A 110 12.09 22.19 -12.94
CA GLY A 110 13.06 22.53 -11.90
C GLY A 110 12.43 22.72 -10.51
N LEU A 111 13.31 22.90 -9.52
CA LEU A 111 12.93 23.06 -8.10
C LEU A 111 12.43 24.47 -7.76
N LEU A 112 12.72 25.45 -8.61
CA LEU A 112 12.35 26.84 -8.42
C LEU A 112 11.48 27.31 -9.61
N THR A 113 10.34 27.90 -9.29
CA THR A 113 9.42 28.54 -10.25
C THR A 113 9.36 30.03 -9.96
N LYS A 114 9.14 30.86 -10.99
CA LYS A 114 8.98 32.31 -10.79
C LYS A 114 7.61 32.62 -10.21
N SER A 115 7.55 33.49 -9.20
CA SER A 115 6.29 34.05 -8.71
C SER A 115 5.59 34.85 -9.81
N PRO A 116 4.28 34.61 -10.09
CA PRO A 116 3.51 35.37 -11.08
C PRO A 116 3.51 36.88 -10.83
N ASN A 117 3.59 37.30 -9.55
CA ASN A 117 3.38 38.69 -9.15
C ASN A 117 4.66 39.44 -8.77
N ALA A 118 5.73 38.74 -8.38
CA ALA A 118 6.90 39.38 -7.77
C ALA A 118 8.25 39.03 -8.41
N GLY A 119 8.30 38.11 -9.39
CA GLY A 119 9.55 37.67 -10.04
C GLY A 119 10.56 36.96 -9.12
N LEU A 120 10.27 36.87 -7.82
CA LEU A 120 11.07 36.15 -6.85
C LEU A 120 10.97 34.63 -7.07
N PRO A 121 12.05 33.88 -6.83
CA PRO A 121 12.04 32.43 -6.90
C PRO A 121 11.15 31.85 -5.79
N LEU A 122 10.17 31.03 -6.19
CA LEU A 122 9.32 30.23 -5.32
C LEU A 122 9.69 28.75 -5.46
N GLN A 123 9.52 28.01 -4.38
CA GLN A 123 9.67 26.56 -4.42
C GLN A 123 8.59 25.94 -5.31
N SER A 124 8.97 24.94 -6.09
CA SER A 124 8.04 24.19 -6.93
C SER A 124 6.92 23.55 -6.08
N PRO A 125 5.63 23.70 -6.45
CA PRO A 125 4.52 23.09 -5.71
C PRO A 125 4.59 21.56 -5.74
N TYR A 126 5.18 20.98 -6.78
CA TYR A 126 5.39 19.54 -6.93
C TYR A 126 6.31 18.96 -5.86
N LEU A 127 7.22 19.77 -5.28
CA LEU A 127 8.12 19.29 -4.22
C LEU A 127 7.37 18.93 -2.94
N ALA A 128 6.30 19.66 -2.61
CA ALA A 128 5.44 19.32 -1.48
C ALA A 128 4.70 18.00 -1.71
N ILE A 129 4.20 17.79 -2.94
CA ILE A 129 3.53 16.55 -3.35
C ILE A 129 4.52 15.39 -3.26
N LEU A 130 5.70 15.51 -3.89
CA LEU A 130 6.75 14.49 -3.89
C LEU A 130 7.07 14.02 -2.46
N ASN A 131 7.38 14.96 -1.56
CA ASN A 131 7.71 14.67 -0.17
C ASN A 131 6.57 13.99 0.57
N LYS A 132 5.32 14.45 0.36
CA LYS A 132 4.16 13.88 1.03
C LYS A 132 3.87 12.45 0.56
N GLN A 133 3.95 12.21 -0.74
CA GLN A 133 3.69 10.89 -1.31
C GLN A 133 4.78 9.89 -0.92
N ALA A 134 6.05 10.30 -0.88
CA ALA A 134 7.13 9.46 -0.38
C ALA A 134 6.86 8.96 1.06
N GLN A 135 6.38 9.84 1.94
CA GLN A 135 6.00 9.47 3.31
C GLN A 135 4.82 8.48 3.36
N LEU A 136 3.79 8.70 2.53
CA LEU A 136 2.63 7.82 2.46
C LEU A 136 3.00 6.44 1.91
N MET A 137 3.80 6.39 0.85
CA MET A 137 4.33 5.15 0.27
C MET A 137 5.13 4.36 1.30
N LEU A 138 6.06 5.01 2.02
CA LEU A 138 6.87 4.33 3.05
C LEU A 138 6.01 3.80 4.20
N LYS A 139 4.99 4.55 4.63
CA LYS A 139 4.06 4.11 5.68
C LYS A 139 3.21 2.93 5.22
N ALA A 140 2.56 3.03 4.05
CA ALA A 140 1.74 1.95 3.51
C ALA A 140 2.59 0.70 3.21
N GLY A 141 3.76 0.87 2.61
CA GLY A 141 4.69 -0.21 2.33
C GLY A 141 5.25 -0.88 3.59
N SER A 142 5.36 -0.15 4.70
CA SER A 142 5.72 -0.75 5.99
C SER A 142 4.62 -1.65 6.56
N GLU A 143 3.34 -1.28 6.38
CA GLU A 143 2.19 -2.07 6.84
C GLU A 143 1.98 -3.30 5.94
N LEU A 144 2.22 -3.18 4.62
CA LEU A 144 2.14 -4.29 3.64
C LEU A 144 3.35 -5.24 3.64
N GLY A 145 4.43 -4.91 4.36
CA GLY A 145 5.64 -5.73 4.39
C GLY A 145 6.59 -5.56 3.20
N PHE A 146 6.43 -4.52 2.38
CA PHE A 146 7.29 -4.25 1.22
C PHE A 146 8.68 -3.73 1.60
N SER A 147 8.81 -3.05 2.76
CA SER A 147 10.08 -2.45 3.19
C SER A 147 11.08 -3.52 3.69
N PRO A 148 12.39 -3.37 3.43
CA PRO A 148 13.41 -4.32 3.92
C PRO A 148 13.36 -4.55 5.44
N SER A 149 13.08 -3.49 6.20
CA SER A 149 12.96 -3.56 7.65
C SER A 149 11.69 -4.28 8.12
N SER A 150 10.63 -4.31 7.31
CA SER A 150 9.43 -5.10 7.57
C SER A 150 9.53 -6.54 7.06
N ARG A 151 10.34 -6.82 6.02
CA ARG A 151 10.57 -8.19 5.51
C ARG A 151 11.06 -9.15 6.58
N THR A 152 11.92 -8.70 7.51
CA THR A 152 12.38 -9.56 8.63
C THR A 152 11.25 -9.97 9.60
N ARG A 153 10.07 -9.35 9.50
CA ARG A 153 8.88 -9.62 10.32
C ARG A 153 7.80 -10.39 9.56
N VAL A 154 7.97 -10.60 8.26
CA VAL A 154 7.02 -11.27 7.37
C VAL A 154 7.42 -12.74 7.20
N GLN A 155 6.45 -13.65 7.31
CA GLN A 155 6.63 -15.07 7.05
C GLN A 155 5.58 -15.50 6.02
N ILE A 156 5.99 -16.33 5.04
CA ILE A 156 5.17 -16.76 3.90
C ILE A 156 4.89 -18.26 4.06
N ASP A 157 3.61 -18.63 4.13
CA ASP A 157 3.19 -20.04 4.12
C ASP A 157 3.09 -20.55 2.67
N GLY A 158 4.16 -21.19 2.16
CA GLY A 158 4.15 -22.00 0.93
C GLY A 158 3.93 -21.24 -0.40
N GLY A 159 4.66 -21.60 -1.45
CA GLY A 159 4.56 -20.95 -2.78
C GLY A 159 3.20 -21.11 -3.48
N PRO A 160 3.01 -20.42 -4.63
CA PRO A 160 1.69 -20.27 -5.26
C PRO A 160 1.04 -21.58 -5.71
N SER A 161 -0.27 -21.70 -5.52
CA SER A 161 -1.05 -22.89 -5.93
C SER A 161 -1.12 -23.04 -7.46
N TRP A 162 -1.15 -21.94 -8.22
CA TRP A 162 -1.23 -21.98 -9.69
C TRP A 162 0.05 -22.46 -10.39
N ILE A 163 1.19 -22.50 -9.69
CA ILE A 163 2.41 -23.19 -10.16
C ILE A 163 2.32 -24.71 -9.88
N ARG A 164 1.58 -25.10 -8.83
CA ARG A 164 1.39 -26.52 -8.46
C ARG A 164 0.41 -27.25 -9.38
N ASP A 165 -0.56 -26.52 -9.92
CA ASP A 165 -1.66 -27.10 -10.71
C ASP A 165 -1.45 -27.02 -12.23
N GLY A 166 -0.29 -26.52 -12.69
CA GLY A 166 0.15 -26.67 -14.07
C GLY A 166 -0.73 -25.99 -15.14
N GLY A 167 -1.44 -24.89 -14.84
CA GLY A 167 -2.24 -24.24 -15.88
C GLY A 167 -2.93 -22.92 -15.53
N MET A 168 -2.94 -22.07 -16.57
CA MET A 168 -3.79 -20.90 -16.83
C MET A 168 -3.41 -19.56 -16.20
N ASP A 169 -2.72 -18.73 -16.98
CA ASP A 169 -2.83 -17.27 -16.95
C ASP A 169 -4.23 -16.92 -17.53
N PRO A 170 -5.23 -16.57 -16.71
CA PRO A 170 -6.61 -16.42 -17.17
C PRO A 170 -6.80 -15.24 -18.13
N ASP A 171 -5.88 -14.25 -18.09
CA ASP A 171 -6.03 -12.98 -18.80
C ASP A 171 -4.89 -12.74 -19.82
N GLY A 172 -3.88 -13.59 -19.88
CA GLY A 172 -2.77 -13.52 -20.85
C GLY A 172 -1.83 -12.33 -20.66
N LEU A 173 -1.91 -11.64 -19.51
CA LEU A 173 -1.20 -10.39 -19.25
C LEU A 173 0.25 -10.59 -18.81
N LEU A 174 0.69 -11.83 -18.56
CA LEU A 174 2.03 -12.13 -18.02
C LEU A 174 3.09 -12.39 -19.10
N ALA A 175 2.71 -12.52 -20.38
CA ALA A 175 3.60 -12.99 -21.45
C ALA A 175 4.16 -11.90 -22.39
N GLY A 176 3.90 -10.62 -22.15
CA GLY A 176 4.42 -9.53 -22.99
C GLY A 176 5.80 -9.03 -22.54
N PRO A 177 6.77 -8.83 -23.45
CA PRO A 177 8.00 -8.11 -23.11
C PRO A 177 7.66 -6.65 -22.80
N TRP A 178 7.93 -6.23 -21.57
CA TRP A 178 7.77 -4.87 -21.07
C TRP A 178 8.54 -3.87 -21.95
N ASN A 179 7.85 -3.27 -22.92
CA ASN A 179 8.40 -2.18 -23.70
C ASN A 179 8.18 -0.91 -22.87
N TYR A 180 9.22 -0.48 -22.14
CA TYR A 180 9.29 0.88 -21.63
C TYR A 180 9.26 1.82 -22.84
N GLY A 181 8.06 2.21 -23.27
CA GLY A 181 7.88 3.30 -24.22
C GLY A 181 8.61 4.51 -23.66
N GLY A 182 9.58 5.01 -24.42
CA GLY A 182 10.41 6.14 -24.05
C GLY A 182 9.61 7.40 -23.72
N PRO A 183 10.28 8.48 -23.27
CA PRO A 183 9.62 9.68 -22.79
C PRO A 183 8.59 10.18 -23.82
N ARG A 184 7.32 10.26 -23.40
CA ARG A 184 6.24 10.81 -24.23
C ARG A 184 6.51 12.29 -24.46
N GLU A 185 6.49 12.72 -25.73
CA GLU A 185 6.79 14.09 -26.11
C GLU A 185 5.75 15.10 -25.56
N PRO A 186 6.14 16.37 -25.33
CA PRO A 186 5.37 17.32 -24.52
C PRO A 186 4.13 17.94 -25.20
N ASP A 187 3.78 17.53 -26.42
CA ASP A 187 3.06 18.41 -27.34
C ASP A 187 1.54 18.13 -27.45
N GLU A 188 1.01 17.16 -26.70
CA GLU A 188 -0.41 16.78 -26.79
C GLU A 188 -1.36 17.49 -25.81
N PHE A 189 -0.89 18.47 -25.02
CA PHE A 189 -1.72 19.10 -23.98
C PHE A 189 -2.38 20.44 -24.35
N PHE A 190 -2.04 21.04 -25.50
CA PHE A 190 -2.68 22.28 -25.95
C PHE A 190 -3.12 22.14 -27.42
N GLY A 191 -4.36 21.70 -27.62
CA GLY A 191 -5.07 21.87 -28.88
C GLY A 191 -5.83 23.20 -28.88
N ASP A 192 -5.79 23.88 -30.03
CA ASP A 192 -6.44 25.16 -30.37
C ASP A 192 -7.93 25.25 -30.01
#